data_AF-A0A016QKZ7-F1
#
_entry.id   AF-A0A016QKZ7-F1
#
_cell.length_a   1.000
_cell.length_b   1.000
_cell.length_c   1.000
_cell.angle_alpha   90.00
_cell.angle_beta   90.00
_cell.angle_gamma   90.00
#
_symmetry.space_group_name_H-M   'P 1'
#
loop_
_entity.id
_entity.type
_entity.pdbx_description
1 polymer ?
#
loop_
_entity_poly.entity_id
_entity_poly.type
_entity_poly.pdbx_seq_one_letter_code
_entity_poly.pdbx_strand_id
1 'polypeptide(L)'
;MPEDARKRAARRLKIARGHLDSIVAMLDKEDAYCVDVLRQLKAVQGALSGAGEVVLRGHLEAHVATASTRGDSVEIVEELMEALKYT
;
A
#
# COMPACT_ATOMS: atom_id res chain seq x y z
N MET A 1 -13.53 2.70 5.30
CA MET A 1 -12.88 3.19 4.06
C MET A 1 -13.91 3.35 2.95
N PRO A 2 -13.93 4.50 2.24
CA PRO A 2 -14.82 4.76 1.11
C PRO A 2 -14.67 3.74 -0.03
N GLU A 3 -15.75 3.48 -0.77
CA GLU A 3 -15.75 2.49 -1.86
C GLU A 3 -14.72 2.82 -2.96
N ASP A 4 -14.64 4.08 -3.35
CA ASP A 4 -13.75 4.55 -4.40
C ASP A 4 -12.27 4.38 -3.99
N ALA A 5 -11.91 4.71 -2.74
CA ALA A 5 -10.59 4.40 -2.19
C ALA A 5 -10.30 2.88 -2.21
N ARG A 6 -11.27 2.03 -1.83
CA ARG A 6 -11.15 0.56 -1.89
C ARG A 6 -10.85 0.06 -3.30
N LYS A 7 -11.63 0.51 -4.29
CA LYS A 7 -11.46 0.12 -5.70
C LYS A 7 -10.10 0.56 -6.26
N ARG A 8 -9.67 1.79 -5.95
CA ARG A 8 -8.37 2.33 -6.37
C ARG A 8 -7.18 1.60 -5.75
N ALA A 9 -7.23 1.30 -4.46
CA ALA A 9 -6.20 0.54 -3.77
C ALA A 9 -6.11 -0.88 -4.35
N ALA A 10 -7.26 -1.56 -4.50
CA ALA A 10 -7.32 -2.90 -5.09
C ALA A 10 -6.76 -2.94 -6.52
N ARG A 11 -7.04 -1.93 -7.35
CA ARG A 11 -6.48 -1.83 -8.70
C ARG A 11 -4.95 -1.72 -8.66
N ARG A 12 -4.39 -0.88 -7.79
CA ARG A 12 -2.93 -0.72 -7.64
C ARG A 12 -2.26 -2.02 -7.17
N LEU A 13 -2.85 -2.69 -6.18
CA LEU A 13 -2.34 -3.96 -5.67
C LEU A 13 -2.37 -5.07 -6.73
N LYS A 14 -3.40 -5.13 -7.58
CA LYS A 14 -3.44 -6.09 -8.70
C LYS A 14 -2.31 -5.85 -9.71
N ILE A 15 -1.96 -4.59 -9.97
CA ILE A 15 -0.83 -4.23 -10.84
C ILE A 15 0.48 -4.63 -10.17
N ALA A 16 0.67 -4.30 -8.89
CA ALA A 16 1.86 -4.66 -8.13
C ALA A 16 2.07 -6.18 -8.07
N ARG A 17 0.98 -6.96 -7.94
CA ARG A 17 1.02 -8.43 -7.99
C ARG A 17 1.54 -8.93 -9.34
N GLY A 18 0.98 -8.46 -10.46
CA GLY A 18 1.47 -8.88 -11.78
C GLY A 18 2.92 -8.48 -12.05
N HIS A 19 3.36 -7.35 -11.48
CA HIS A 19 4.76 -6.93 -11.53
C HIS A 19 5.64 -7.87 -10.70
N LEU A 20 5.21 -8.23 -9.49
CA LEU A 20 5.93 -9.20 -8.66
C LEU A 20 6.04 -10.56 -9.35
N ASP A 21 4.96 -11.05 -9.98
CA ASP A 21 4.97 -12.29 -10.77
C ASP A 21 6.02 -12.22 -11.90
N SER A 22 6.16 -11.06 -12.55
CA SER A 22 7.18 -10.83 -13.58
C SER A 22 8.61 -10.87 -13.03
N ILE A 23 8.82 -10.44 -11.78
CA ILE A 23 10.13 -10.52 -11.12
C ILE A 23 10.46 -11.98 -10.79
N VAL A 24 9.49 -12.77 -10.33
CA VAL A 24 9.68 -14.21 -10.10
C VAL A 24 10.09 -14.89 -11.42
N ALA A 25 9.38 -14.62 -12.50
CA ALA A 25 9.74 -15.15 -13.83
C ALA A 25 11.11 -14.65 -14.34
N MET A 26 11.59 -13.49 -13.88
CA MET A 26 12.93 -13.00 -14.19
C MET A 26 14.01 -13.84 -13.50
N LEU A 27 13.74 -14.31 -12.28
CA LEU A 27 14.67 -15.14 -11.49
C LEU A 27 14.74 -16.58 -11.97
N ASP A 28 13.73 -17.07 -12.70
CA ASP A 28 13.75 -18.40 -13.32
C ASP A 28 14.78 -18.52 -14.47
N LYS A 29 15.35 -17.40 -14.93
CA LYS A 29 16.36 -17.36 -15.99
C LYS A 29 17.77 -17.50 -15.42
N GLU A 30 18.60 -18.31 -16.04
CA GLU A 30 20.00 -18.53 -15.61
C GLU A 30 20.87 -17.27 -15.70
N ASP A 31 20.49 -16.29 -16.53
CA ASP A 31 21.20 -15.03 -16.77
C ASP A 31 20.58 -13.82 -16.06
N ALA A 32 19.76 -14.04 -15.03
CA ALA A 32 19.10 -12.96 -14.29
C ALA A 32 20.13 -11.96 -13.68
N TYR A 33 20.07 -10.71 -14.13
CA TYR A 33 20.99 -9.67 -13.65
C TYR A 33 20.49 -9.02 -12.35
N CYS A 34 21.27 -9.17 -11.27
CA CYS A 34 20.90 -8.74 -9.92
C CYS A 34 20.45 -7.27 -9.84
N VAL A 35 21.12 -6.36 -10.55
CA VAL A 35 20.79 -4.92 -10.50
C VAL A 35 19.42 -4.65 -11.11
N ASP A 36 19.04 -5.37 -12.16
CA ASP A 36 17.74 -5.18 -12.79
C ASP A 36 16.62 -5.76 -11.93
N VAL A 37 16.84 -6.92 -11.31
CA VAL A 37 15.92 -7.48 -10.30
C VAL A 37 15.72 -6.48 -9.15
N LEU A 38 16.80 -5.90 -8.62
CA LEU A 38 16.72 -4.89 -7.54
C LEU A 38 15.94 -3.65 -7.97
N ARG A 39 16.12 -3.17 -9.20
CA ARG A 39 15.35 -2.05 -9.76
C ARG A 39 13.86 -2.38 -9.85
N GLN A 40 13.51 -3.57 -10.32
CA GLN A 40 12.11 -3.99 -10.39
C GLN A 40 11.48 -4.15 -9.00
N LEU A 41 12.21 -4.72 -8.03
CA LEU A 41 11.76 -4.79 -6.64
C LEU A 41 11.48 -3.40 -6.05
N LYS A 42 12.34 -2.41 -6.33
CA LYS A 42 12.11 -1.01 -5.92
C LYS A 42 10.85 -0.41 -6.55
N ALA A 43 10.57 -0.74 -7.81
CA ALA A 43 9.34 -0.31 -8.45
C ALA A 43 8.08 -0.92 -7.80
N VAL A 44 8.12 -2.21 -7.44
CA VAL A 44 7.03 -2.87 -6.68
C VAL A 44 6.85 -2.22 -5.31
N GLN A 45 7.94 -1.94 -4.58
CA GLN A 45 7.87 -1.21 -3.31
C GLN A 45 7.17 0.15 -3.47
N GLY A 46 7.52 0.92 -4.50
CA GLY A 46 6.83 2.18 -4.79
C GLY A 46 5.34 2.01 -5.11
N ALA A 47 4.96 0.94 -5.84
CA ALA A 47 3.56 0.63 -6.12
C ALA A 47 2.78 0.26 -4.84
N LEU A 48 3.40 -0.47 -3.91
CA LEU A 48 2.81 -0.79 -2.60
C LEU A 48 2.64 0.45 -1.75
N SER A 49 3.66 1.33 -1.67
CA SER A 49 3.56 2.62 -0.96
C SER A 49 2.41 3.47 -1.50
N GLY A 50 2.29 3.59 -2.83
CA GLY A 50 1.19 4.33 -3.46
C GLY A 50 -0.20 3.69 -3.24
N ALA A 51 -0.29 2.37 -3.03
CA ALA A 51 -1.54 1.74 -2.61
C ALA A 51 -1.86 2.05 -1.14
N GLY A 52 -0.85 2.02 -0.27
CA GLY A 52 -0.95 2.41 1.13
C GLY A 52 -1.45 3.84 1.32
N GLU A 53 -0.92 4.79 0.55
CA GLU A 53 -1.37 6.19 0.57
C GLU A 53 -2.86 6.35 0.25
N VAL A 54 -3.38 5.56 -0.70
CA VAL A 54 -4.82 5.59 -1.05
C VAL A 54 -5.67 5.08 0.11
N VAL A 55 -5.23 4.02 0.78
CA VAL A 55 -5.92 3.45 1.95
C VAL A 55 -5.89 4.45 3.11
N LEU A 56 -4.72 5.00 3.40
CA LEU A 56 -4.51 5.99 4.46
C LEU A 56 -5.42 7.21 4.24
N ARG A 57 -5.38 7.82 3.05
CA ARG A 57 -6.24 8.95 2.71
C ARG A 57 -7.73 8.62 2.92
N GLY A 58 -8.16 7.45 2.44
CA GLY A 58 -9.53 7.00 2.62
C GLY A 58 -9.92 6.78 4.09
N HIS A 59 -8.99 6.37 4.95
CA HIS A 59 -9.21 6.29 6.40
C HIS A 59 -9.35 7.68 7.01
N LEU A 60 -8.43 8.60 6.69
CA LEU A 60 -8.46 9.97 7.21
C LEU A 60 -9.77 10.70 6.86
N GLU A 61 -10.22 10.59 5.61
CA GLU A 61 -11.44 11.24 5.12
C GLU A 61 -12.72 10.66 5.73
N ALA A 62 -12.78 9.34 5.96
CA ALA A 62 -14.01 8.69 6.44
C ALA A 62 -14.12 8.65 7.96
N HIS A 63 -13.00 8.48 8.66
CA HIS A 63 -12.99 8.11 10.07
C HIS A 63 -12.41 9.21 10.96
N VAL A 64 -11.24 9.74 10.60
CA VAL A 64 -10.59 10.80 11.39
C VAL A 64 -11.34 12.13 11.29
N ALA A 65 -11.83 12.47 10.09
CA ALA A 65 -12.53 13.74 9.84
C ALA A 65 -13.75 13.98 10.74
N THR A 66 -14.38 12.91 11.25
CA THR A 66 -15.55 12.99 12.13
C THR A 66 -15.29 12.46 13.54
N ALA A 67 -14.04 12.10 13.87
CA ALA A 67 -13.69 11.46 15.15
C ALA A 67 -13.95 12.36 16.37
N SER A 68 -13.68 13.66 16.22
CA SER A 68 -13.97 14.65 17.28
C SER A 68 -15.45 14.69 17.66
N THR A 69 -16.34 14.58 16.66
CA THR A 69 -17.79 14.56 16.88
C THR A 69 -18.27 13.23 17.50
N ARG A 70 -17.59 12.12 17.22
CA ARG A 70 -17.90 10.80 17.79
C ARG A 70 -17.30 10.57 19.17
N GLY A 71 -16.32 11.39 19.58
CA GLY A 71 -15.62 11.25 20.86
C GLY A 71 -14.53 10.17 20.87
N ASP A 72 -14.10 9.67 19.70
CA ASP A 72 -13.15 8.55 19.54
C ASP A 72 -11.79 8.99 18.95
N SER A 73 -11.47 10.30 19.01
CA SER A 73 -10.26 10.87 18.40
C SER A 73 -8.95 10.23 18.89
N VAL A 74 -8.81 9.96 20.20
CA VAL A 74 -7.57 9.43 20.77
C VAL A 74 -7.36 7.98 20.33
N GLU A 75 -8.39 7.14 20.47
CA GLU A 75 -8.38 5.73 20.09
C GLU A 75 -8.02 5.54 18.60
N ILE A 76 -8.68 6.29 17.71
CA ILE A 76 -8.41 6.21 16.26
C ILE A 76 -6.97 6.63 15.91
N VAL A 77 -6.43 7.64 16.58
CA VAL A 77 -5.04 8.06 16.35
C VAL A 77 -4.07 6.99 16.84
N GLU A 78 -4.30 6.40 18.01
CA GLU A 78 -3.46 5.32 18.55
C GLU A 78 -3.46 4.09 17.63
N GLU A 79 -4.64 3.64 17.18
CA GLU A 79 -4.78 2.54 16.22
C GLU A 79 -4.04 2.81 14.91
N LEU A 80 -4.19 4.02 14.36
CA LEU A 80 -3.55 4.40 13.11
C LEU A 80 -2.02 4.45 13.27
N MET A 81 -1.53 5.01 14.37
CA MET A 81 -0.10 5.06 14.66
C MET A 81 0.47 3.65 14.86
N GLU A 82 -0.25 2.74 15.50
CA GLU A 82 0.16 1.35 15.64
C GLU A 82 0.26 0.64 14.29
N ALA A 83 -0.72 0.83 13.40
CA ALA A 83 -0.69 0.25 12.06
C ALA A 83 0.50 0.76 11.21
N LEU A 84 0.99 1.97 11.44
CA LEU A 84 2.10 2.58 10.70
C LEU A 84 3.50 2.23 11.24
N LYS A 85 3.62 1.58 12.41
CA LYS A 85 4.92 1.23 13.02
C LYS A 85 5.73 0.20 12.24
N TYR A 86 5.13 -0.51 11.28
CA TYR A 86 5.78 -1.61 10.55
C TYR A 86 6.66 -1.17 9.35
N THR A 87 7.07 0.10 9.29
CA THR A 87 8.05 0.62 8.32
C THR A 87 9.48 0.58 8.82
#